data_AF-A0A1M5IY62-F1
#
_entry.id   AF-A0A1M5IY62-F1
#
_cell.length_a   1.000
_cell.length_b   1.000
_cell.length_c   1.000
_cell.angle_alpha   90.00
_cell.angle_beta   90.00
_cell.angle_gamma   90.00
#
_symmetry.space_group_name_H-M   'P 1'
#
loop_
_entity.id
_entity.type
_entity.pdbx_description
1 polymer ?
#
loop_
_entity_poly.entity_id
_entity_poly.type
_entity_poly.pdbx_seq_one_letter_code
_entity_poly.pdbx_strand_id
1 'polypeptide(L)' 'MVEIEDRWLSVEEISKYLGVSHDTVYRWIDRHDMPAHRMGRLWKFKKAEVDEWVKAGGAASDRPKIDEGKKRK' A
#
# COMPACT_ATOMS: atom_id res chain seq x y z
N MET A 1 21.09 9.28 -9.92
CA MET A 1 19.99 9.41 -8.93
C MET A 1 19.42 8.02 -8.74
N VAL A 2 19.29 7.60 -7.48
CA VAL A 2 19.51 6.23 -7.01
C VAL A 2 18.45 5.23 -7.49
N GLU A 3 18.93 4.08 -7.97
CA GLU A 3 18.23 2.83 -8.35
C GLU A 3 17.41 2.26 -7.18
N ILE A 4 16.30 2.91 -6.83
CA ILE A 4 15.33 2.41 -5.83
C ILE A 4 14.25 1.57 -6.52
N GLU A 5 14.24 1.50 -7.85
CA GLU A 5 13.13 0.97 -8.65
C GLU A 5 12.93 -0.54 -8.52
N ASP A 6 13.96 -1.32 -8.15
CA ASP A 6 13.86 -2.79 -8.06
C ASP A 6 14.01 -3.37 -6.64
N ARG A 7 14.30 -2.52 -5.63
CA ARG A 7 14.55 -3.02 -4.27
C ARG A 7 13.27 -3.13 -3.44
N TRP A 8 13.13 -4.26 -2.74
CA TRP A 8 12.08 -4.49 -1.74
C TRP A 8 12.27 -3.60 -0.50
N LEU A 9 11.33 -2.66 -0.32
CA LEU A 9 11.29 -1.72 0.79
C LEU A 9 10.65 -2.36 2.03
N SER A 10 11.10 -1.96 3.20
CA SER A 10 10.50 -2.32 4.49
C SER A 10 9.43 -1.29 4.89
N VAL A 11 8.61 -1.59 5.92
CA VAL A 11 7.62 -0.62 6.47
C VAL A 11 8.24 0.74 6.77
N GLU A 12 9.44 0.77 7.36
CA GLU A 12 10.13 2.02 7.70
C GLU A 12 10.60 2.80 6.45
N GLU A 13 10.97 2.11 5.39
CA GLU A 13 11.43 2.77 4.16
C GLU A 13 10.26 3.33 3.38
N ILE A 14 9.15 2.58 3.29
CA ILE A 14 7.95 3.05 2.60
C ILE A 14 7.24 4.17 3.38
N SER A 15 7.27 4.14 4.72
CA SER A 15 6.73 5.21 5.56
C SER A 15 7.50 6.51 5.34
N LYS A 16 8.84 6.46 5.32
CA LYS A 16 9.72 7.59 5.00
C LYS A 16 9.53 8.06 3.56
N TYR A 17 9.36 7.14 2.61
CA TYR A 17 9.14 7.48 1.20
C TYR A 17 7.82 8.23 0.98
N LEU A 18 6.74 7.77 1.60
CA LEU A 18 5.41 8.37 1.49
C LEU A 18 5.19 9.55 2.45
N GLY A 19 6.08 9.76 3.41
CA GLY A 19 5.95 10.81 4.43
C GLY A 19 4.81 10.54 5.42
N VAL A 20 4.52 9.27 5.71
CA VAL A 20 3.42 8.87 6.61
C VAL A 20 3.92 8.08 7.81
N SER A 21 3.10 7.97 8.86
CA SER A 21 3.40 7.17 10.04
C SER A 21 3.34 5.66 9.74
N HIS A 22 4.11 4.86 10.48
CA HIS A 22 4.10 3.40 10.34
C HIS A 22 2.70 2.82 10.62
N ASP A 23 1.96 3.40 11.56
CA ASP A 23 0.58 3.04 11.86
C ASP A 23 -0.34 3.19 10.63
N THR A 24 -0.18 4.28 9.89
CA THR A 24 -0.92 4.53 8.65
C THR A 24 -0.63 3.46 7.60
N VAL A 25 0.64 3.05 7.45
CA VAL A 25 1.02 1.97 6.54
C VAL A 25 0.33 0.66 6.94
N TYR A 26 0.34 0.29 8.23
CA TYR A 26 -0.37 -0.90 8.69
C TYR A 26 -1.88 -0.81 8.46
N ARG A 27 -2.49 0.37 8.68
CA ARG A 27 -3.91 0.60 8.37
C ARG A 27 -4.20 0.45 6.89
N TRP A 28 -3.32 0.89 6.00
CA TRP A 28 -3.49 0.72 4.57
C TRP A 28 -3.39 -0.74 4.13
N ILE A 29 -2.52 -1.53 4.75
CA ILE A 29 -2.46 -2.99 4.51
C ILE A 29 -3.77 -3.66 4.93
N ASP A 30 -4.32 -3.32 6.11
CA ASP A 30 -5.54 -3.95 6.63
C ASP A 30 -6.84 -3.46 5.95
N ARG A 31 -6.96 -2.16 5.71
CA ARG A 31 -8.21 -1.50 5.30
C ARG A 31 -8.28 -1.21 3.81
N HIS A 32 -7.15 -0.95 3.17
CA HIS A 32 -7.08 -0.44 1.80
C HIS A 32 -6.34 -1.38 0.83
N ASP A 33 -6.08 -2.62 1.28
CA ASP A 33 -5.44 -3.69 0.52
C ASP A 33 -4.15 -3.20 -0.16
N MET A 34 -3.33 -2.47 0.59
CA MET A 34 -2.06 -1.95 0.08
C MET A 34 -1.18 -3.11 -0.38
N PRO A 35 -0.53 -3.01 -1.57
CA PRO A 35 0.30 -4.08 -2.11
C PRO A 35 1.53 -4.31 -1.22
N ALA A 36 1.39 -5.32 -0.34
CA ALA A 36 2.38 -5.71 0.65
C ALA A 36 2.67 -7.21 0.47
N HIS A 37 3.94 -7.54 0.33
CA HIS A 37 4.41 -8.92 0.14
C HIS A 37 4.99 -9.44 1.43
N ARG A 38 4.48 -10.59 1.90
CA ARG A 38 4.99 -11.19 3.14
C ARG A 38 6.23 -12.02 2.85
N MET A 39 7.42 -11.50 3.19
CA MET A 39 8.67 -12.26 3.15
C MET A 39 9.06 -12.69 4.57
N GLY A 40 8.72 -13.94 4.90
CA GLY A 40 8.92 -14.49 6.24
C GLY A 40 8.04 -13.78 7.27
N ARG A 41 8.68 -13.11 8.24
CA ARG A 41 8.01 -12.36 9.31
C ARG A 41 7.85 -10.87 9.01
N LEU A 42 8.41 -10.39 7.90
CA LEU A 42 8.44 -8.97 7.55
C LEU A 42 7.58 -8.71 6.30
N TRP A 43 6.93 -7.55 6.31
CA TRP A 43 6.27 -7.01 5.12
C TRP A 43 7.30 -6.29 4.24
N LYS A 44 7.25 -6.59 2.95
CA LYS A 44 8.07 -6.00 1.91
C LYS A 44 7.19 -5.34 0.86
N PHE A 45 7.62 -4.18 0.38
CA PHE A 45 6.86 -3.35 -0.54
C PHE A 45 7.70 -3.09 -1.78
N LYS A 46 7.10 -3.20 -2.95
CA LYS A 46 7.69 -2.66 -4.18
C LYS A 46 7.23 -1.22 -4.35
N LYS A 47 8.18 -0.32 -4.57
CA LYS A 47 7.90 1.09 -4.83
C LYS A 47 6.92 1.28 -5.98
N ALA A 48 7.13 0.58 -7.10
CA ALA A 48 6.28 0.69 -8.29
C ALA A 48 4.82 0.34 -7.98
N GLU A 49 4.57 -0.81 -7.34
CA GLU A 49 3.21 -1.24 -6.99
C GLU A 49 2.53 -0.27 -6.02
N VAL A 50 3.27 0.20 -5.01
CA VAL A 50 2.74 1.18 -4.05
C VAL A 50 2.43 2.51 -4.73
N ASP A 51 3.30 3.00 -5.62
CA ASP A 51 3.10 4.24 -6.34
C ASP A 51 1.86 4.17 -7.25
N GLU A 52 1.69 3.06 -7.97
CA GLU A 52 0.50 2.80 -8.77
C GLU A 52 -0.77 2.74 -7.90
N TRP A 53 -0.71 2.06 -6.75
CA TRP A 53 -1.83 1.99 -5.82
C TRP A 53 -2.18 3.37 -5.21
N VAL A 54 -1.18 4.18 -4.86
CA VAL A 54 -1.39 5.56 -4.38
C VAL A 54 -2.03 6.41 -5.48
N LYS A 55 -1.50 6.35 -6.71
CA LYS A 55 -2.07 7.06 -7.89
C LYS A 55 -3.49 6.61 -8.20
N ALA A 56 -3.79 5.33 -8.01
CA ALA A 56 -5.12 4.77 -8.13
C ALA A 56 -6.05 5.17 -6.98
N GLY A 57 -5.59 5.99 -6.02
CA GLY A 57 -6.39 6.53 -4.91
C GLY A 57 -6.57 5.58 -3.73
N GLY A 58 -5.72 4.56 -3.59
CA GLY A 58 -5.79 3.60 -2.48
C GLY A 58 -5.52 4.23 -1.10
N ALA A 59 -4.71 5.28 -1.06
CA ALA A 59 -4.36 6.03 0.16
C ALA A 59 -5.45 7.00 0.65
N ALA A 60 -6.57 7.15 -0.08
CA ALA A 60 -7.65 8.03 0.33
C ALA A 60 -8.40 7.43 1.54
N SER A 61 -8.31 8.11 2.71
CA SER A 61 -9.01 7.73 3.95
C SER A 61 -10.54 7.69 3.85
N ASP A 62 -11.11 8.14 2.73
CA ASP A 62 -12.55 8.34 2.53
C ASP A 62 -13.03 7.76 1.20
N ARG A 63 -12.62 6.53 0.86
CA ARG A 63 -13.41 5.77 -0.11
C ARG A 63 -14.61 5.19 0.64
N PRO A 64 -15.85 5.69 0.45
CA PRO A 64 -17.00 4.86 0.74
C PRO A 64 -16.79 3.57 -0.05
N LYS A 65 -16.81 2.42 0.62
CA LYS A 65 -16.95 1.14 -0.07
C LYS A 65 -18.21 1.30 -0.91
N ILE A 66 -18.05 1.57 -2.20
CA ILE A 66 -19.10 1.32 -3.17
C ILE A 66 -19.31 -0.18 -3.08
N ASP A 67 -20.34 -0.56 -2.33
CA ASP A 67 -20.89 -1.90 -2.27
C ASP A 67 -21.14 -2.30 -3.72
N GLU A 68 -20.19 -3.05 -4.29
CA GLU A 68 -20.35 -3.63 -5.62
C GLU A 68 -21.48 -4.64 -5.46
N GLY A 69 -22.68 -4.15 -5.74
CA GLY A 69 -23.93 -4.87 -5.64
C GLY A 69 -23.75 -6.24 -6.29
N LYS A 70 -23.65 -7.24 -5.43
CA LYS A 70 -23.67 -8.65 -5.75
C LYS A 70 -24.77 -8.87 -6.77
N LYS A 71 -24.38 -9.11 -8.03
CA LYS A 71 -25.22 -9.52 -9.14
C LYS A 71 -26.31 -10.46 -8.61
N ARG A 72 -27.56 -9.99 -8.59
CA ARG A 72 -28.73 -10.86 -8.52
C ARG A 72 -28.67 -11.75 -9.76
N LYS A 73 -28.49 -13.05 -9.56
CA LYS A 73 -28.92 -14.09 -10.49
C LYS A 73 -29.72 -15.10 -9.70
#